data_AF-A0A537GAA1-F1
#
_entry.id   AF-A0A537GAA1-F1
#
_cell.length_a   1.000
_cell.length_b   1.000
_cell.length_c   1.000
_cell.angle_alpha   90.00
_cell.angle_beta   90.00
_cell.angle_gamma   90.00
#
_symmetry.space_group_name_H-M   'P 1'
#
loop_
_entity.id
_entity.type
_entity.pdbx_description
1 polymer ?
#
loop_
_entity_poly.entity_id
_entity_poly.type
_entity_poly.pdbx_seq_one_letter_code
_entity_poly.pdbx_strand_id
1 'polypeptide(L)'
;PNGRGEYSLGLAADYLIPALETARAVVAEVNQQVPWTHAEKLLRREQFSLLVESSRAPAAPPPDKPGPLEQAIATQAARFVPDGATLEFGIGALPEVVCRELAGRSRLSVHSGAVGDAVVDLLRAGAVAAVDCALLIGTRRLFDFARDNPAIRLRSSEYTHAARVLAGIERFIAVNSAVEVDFTGQVNAEVARGSYVGAVGGALDFVRAANQSAGGAAITLLPASRVVEKLSGPVATPRSEAGIIVTERGAADLRGCSLRERERRLRAISGNS
;
A
#
# COMPACT_ATOMS: atom_id res chain seq x y z
N PRO A 1 -7.98 -9.73 -25.36
CA PRO A 1 -9.18 -10.21 -24.63
C PRO A 1 -8.95 -11.65 -24.16
N ASN A 2 -9.68 -12.13 -23.16
CA ASN A 2 -9.71 -13.55 -22.83
C ASN A 2 -10.55 -14.34 -23.87
N GLY A 3 -10.68 -15.66 -23.68
CA GLY A 3 -11.46 -16.52 -24.57
C GLY A 3 -12.96 -16.19 -24.66
N ARG A 4 -13.49 -15.33 -23.77
CA ARG A 4 -14.88 -14.85 -23.78
C ARG A 4 -15.05 -13.48 -24.44
N GLY A 5 -13.99 -12.93 -25.03
CA GLY A 5 -14.03 -11.58 -25.63
C GLY A 5 -13.95 -10.45 -24.61
N GLU A 6 -13.58 -10.73 -23.36
CA GLU A 6 -13.51 -9.73 -22.29
C GLU A 6 -12.10 -9.13 -22.19
N TYR A 7 -12.03 -7.81 -22.07
CA TYR A 7 -10.81 -7.04 -21.90
C TYR A 7 -10.67 -6.64 -20.42
N SER A 8 -9.48 -6.83 -19.89
CA SER A 8 -9.12 -6.40 -18.54
C SER A 8 -8.52 -5.00 -18.56
N LEU A 9 -8.61 -4.28 -17.44
CA LEU A 9 -7.91 -3.01 -17.22
C LEU A 9 -6.42 -3.20 -16.95
N GLY A 10 -5.95 -4.45 -16.87
CA GLY A 10 -4.54 -4.77 -16.83
C GLY A 10 -3.93 -4.54 -15.44
N LEU A 11 -3.21 -3.44 -15.28
CA LEU A 11 -2.47 -3.16 -14.04
C LEU A 11 -3.16 -2.18 -13.09
N ALA A 12 -4.26 -1.55 -13.51
CA ALA A 12 -4.95 -0.56 -12.69
C ALA A 12 -6.46 -0.60 -12.93
N ALA A 13 -7.25 -0.56 -11.86
CA ALA A 13 -8.68 -0.29 -11.92
C ALA A 13 -8.98 1.10 -11.38
N ASP A 14 -8.57 1.38 -10.14
CA ASP A 14 -8.50 2.71 -9.52
C ASP A 14 -9.65 3.67 -9.94
N TYR A 15 -9.32 4.84 -10.49
CA TYR A 15 -10.30 5.79 -11.04
C TYR A 15 -10.74 5.45 -12.48
N LEU A 16 -10.13 4.48 -13.15
CA LEU A 16 -10.48 4.13 -14.54
C LEU A 16 -11.91 3.61 -14.61
N ILE A 17 -12.37 2.86 -13.61
CA ILE A 17 -13.75 2.34 -13.55
C ILE A 17 -14.79 3.48 -13.60
N PRO A 18 -14.78 4.46 -12.68
CA PRO A 18 -15.72 5.58 -12.74
C PRO A 18 -15.48 6.50 -13.94
N ALA A 19 -14.23 6.66 -14.40
CA ALA A 19 -13.95 7.43 -15.61
C ALA A 19 -14.62 6.81 -16.86
N LEU A 20 -14.60 5.47 -16.99
CA LEU A 20 -15.23 4.74 -18.08
C LEU A 20 -16.76 4.88 -18.12
N GLU A 21 -17.40 5.25 -17.00
CA GLU A 21 -18.85 5.42 -16.91
C GLU A 21 -19.32 6.78 -17.43
N THR A 22 -18.45 7.77 -17.36
CA THR A 22 -18.72 9.15 -17.80
C THR A 22 -18.07 9.49 -19.14
N ALA A 23 -17.15 8.64 -19.61
CA ALA A 23 -16.38 8.88 -20.82
C ALA A 23 -17.28 8.93 -22.07
N ARG A 24 -17.19 10.04 -22.81
CA ARG A 24 -17.86 10.19 -24.11
C ARG A 24 -17.28 9.30 -25.21
N ALA A 25 -16.01 8.95 -25.08
CA ALA A 25 -15.27 8.09 -25.99
C ALA A 25 -14.18 7.35 -25.21
N VAL A 26 -13.94 6.09 -25.57
CA VAL A 26 -12.89 5.26 -24.97
C VAL A 26 -11.92 4.82 -26.05
N VAL A 27 -10.66 5.23 -25.92
CA VAL A 27 -9.56 4.79 -26.78
C VAL A 27 -8.73 3.78 -26.00
N ALA A 28 -8.68 2.54 -26.47
CA ALA A 28 -7.98 1.46 -25.80
C ALA A 28 -6.67 1.10 -26.53
N GLU A 29 -5.57 1.04 -25.79
CA GLU A 29 -4.35 0.36 -26.21
C GLU A 29 -4.39 -1.09 -25.69
N VAL A 30 -4.55 -2.06 -26.57
CA VAL A 30 -4.51 -3.49 -26.23
C VAL A 30 -3.09 -3.98 -26.36
N ASN A 31 -2.38 -3.96 -25.23
CA ASN A 31 -0.99 -4.38 -25.14
C ASN A 31 -0.88 -5.86 -24.77
N GLN A 32 -0.27 -6.68 -25.64
CA GLN A 32 -0.10 -8.13 -25.44
C GLN A 32 0.76 -8.48 -24.21
N GLN A 33 1.64 -7.58 -23.78
CA GLN A 33 2.53 -7.83 -22.64
C GLN A 33 1.94 -7.38 -21.29
N VAL A 34 0.82 -6.64 -21.29
CA VAL A 34 0.05 -6.36 -20.07
C VAL A 34 -0.73 -7.62 -19.66
N PRO A 35 -0.71 -8.03 -18.38
CA PRO A 35 -1.47 -9.18 -17.95
C PRO A 35 -2.97 -8.93 -18.06
N TRP A 36 -3.72 -9.96 -18.47
CA TRP A 36 -5.15 -9.96 -18.25
C TRP A 36 -5.39 -10.28 -16.78
N THR A 37 -5.92 -9.34 -16.01
CA THR A 37 -6.18 -9.50 -14.58
C THR A 37 -7.67 -9.51 -14.28
N HIS A 38 -8.06 -10.21 -13.21
CA HIS A 38 -9.43 -10.13 -12.72
C HIS A 38 -9.68 -8.72 -12.17
N ALA A 39 -10.80 -8.13 -12.56
CA ALA A 39 -11.18 -6.79 -12.12
C ALA A 39 -12.69 -6.73 -11.84
N GLU A 40 -13.08 -5.76 -11.03
CA GLU A 40 -14.47 -5.42 -10.74
C GLU A 40 -15.29 -5.14 -12.01
N LYS A 41 -14.64 -4.55 -13.02
CA LYS A 41 -15.24 -4.27 -14.31
C LYS A 41 -14.33 -4.79 -15.43
N LEU A 42 -14.90 -5.65 -16.27
CA LEU A 42 -14.31 -6.07 -17.53
C LEU A 42 -14.99 -5.32 -18.67
N LEU A 43 -14.25 -5.12 -19.76
CA LEU A 43 -14.73 -4.39 -20.93
C LEU A 43 -14.97 -5.34 -22.10
N ARG A 44 -15.81 -4.92 -23.04
CA ARG A 44 -16.03 -5.59 -24.33
C ARG A 44 -15.68 -4.66 -25.49
N ARG A 45 -15.49 -5.25 -26.68
CA ARG A 45 -15.00 -4.53 -27.86
C ARG A 45 -15.88 -3.33 -28.22
N GLU A 46 -17.18 -3.41 -27.96
CA GLU A 46 -18.19 -2.41 -28.29
C GLU A 46 -18.06 -1.14 -27.43
N GLN A 47 -17.37 -1.24 -26.28
CA GLN A 47 -17.11 -0.10 -25.41
C GLN A 47 -15.97 0.78 -25.92
N PHE A 48 -15.22 0.36 -26.96
CA PHE A 48 -14.09 1.11 -27.48
C PHE A 48 -14.45 1.86 -28.76
N SER A 49 -14.34 3.19 -28.72
CA SER A 49 -14.44 4.07 -29.88
C SER A 49 -13.26 3.85 -30.85
N LEU A 50 -12.07 3.56 -30.29
CA LEU A 50 -10.88 3.18 -31.05
C LEU A 50 -10.10 2.14 -30.26
N LEU A 51 -9.56 1.14 -30.96
CA LEU A 51 -8.68 0.13 -30.41
C LEU A 51 -7.38 0.13 -31.20
N VAL A 52 -6.26 0.25 -30.48
CA VAL A 52 -4.90 0.16 -31.03
C VAL A 52 -4.21 -1.03 -30.39
N GLU A 53 -3.61 -1.90 -31.19
CA GLU A 53 -2.84 -3.03 -30.70
C GLU A 53 -1.38 -2.66 -30.47
N SER A 54 -0.77 -3.20 -29.41
CA SER A 54 0.65 -3.00 -29.13
C SER A 54 1.28 -4.23 -28.47
N SER A 55 2.61 -4.25 -28.41
CA SER A 55 3.36 -5.23 -27.64
C SER A 55 4.60 -4.55 -27.07
N ARG A 56 4.49 -4.06 -25.83
CA ARG A 56 5.58 -3.37 -25.13
C ARG A 56 5.58 -3.74 -23.65
N ALA A 57 6.75 -3.90 -23.07
CA ALA A 57 6.86 -4.19 -21.65
C ALA A 57 6.17 -3.07 -20.84
N PRO A 58 5.30 -3.40 -19.87
CA PRO A 58 4.76 -2.41 -18.95
C PRO A 58 5.90 -1.74 -18.17
N ALA A 59 5.71 -0.49 -17.77
CA ALA A 59 6.65 0.18 -16.89
C ALA A 59 6.78 -0.58 -15.58
N ALA A 60 8.02 -0.80 -15.15
CA ALA A 60 8.34 -1.45 -13.88
C ALA A 60 9.28 -0.52 -13.08
N PRO A 61 9.08 -0.40 -11.76
CA PRO A 61 10.04 0.29 -10.92
C PRO A 61 11.38 -0.47 -10.93
N PRO A 62 12.50 0.21 -10.63
CA PRO A 62 13.77 -0.48 -10.43
C PRO A 62 13.63 -1.49 -9.28
N PRO A 63 14.28 -2.65 -9.34
CA PRO A 63 14.23 -3.62 -8.27
C PRO A 63 14.89 -3.05 -7.01
N ASP A 64 14.15 -3.04 -5.90
CA ASP A 64 14.67 -2.65 -4.60
C ASP A 64 15.51 -3.78 -3.99
N LYS A 65 16.69 -3.44 -3.47
CA LYS A 65 17.54 -4.34 -2.70
C LYS A 65 17.56 -3.87 -1.24
N PRO A 66 16.69 -4.43 -0.38
CA PRO A 66 16.65 -4.02 1.01
C PRO A 66 17.95 -4.40 1.72
N GLY A 67 18.43 -3.51 2.58
CA GLY A 67 19.60 -3.73 3.40
C GLY A 67 19.25 -4.21 4.82
N PRO A 68 20.27 -4.34 5.68
CA PRO A 68 20.07 -4.72 7.08
C PRO A 68 19.19 -3.75 7.87
N LEU A 69 19.20 -2.45 7.49
CA LEU A 69 18.37 -1.42 8.12
C LEU A 69 16.89 -1.68 7.87
N GLU A 70 16.50 -1.89 6.61
CA GLU A 70 15.12 -2.17 6.23
C GLU A 70 14.62 -3.47 6.85
N GLN A 71 15.47 -4.50 6.90
CA GLN A 71 15.15 -5.77 7.55
C GLN A 71 14.92 -5.60 9.06
N ALA A 72 15.75 -4.81 9.74
CA ALA A 72 15.57 -4.54 11.17
C ALA A 72 14.24 -3.82 11.44
N ILE A 73 13.91 -2.79 10.65
CA ILE A 73 12.61 -2.10 10.73
C ILE A 73 11.46 -3.09 10.49
N ALA A 74 11.59 -3.96 9.49
CA ALA A 74 10.54 -4.90 9.14
C ALA A 74 10.26 -5.93 10.23
N THR A 75 11.30 -6.52 10.82
CA THR A 75 11.17 -7.46 11.94
C THR A 75 10.53 -6.80 13.16
N GLN A 76 10.76 -5.50 13.40
CA GLN A 76 10.06 -4.76 14.46
C GLN A 76 8.58 -4.56 14.11
N ALA A 77 8.28 -4.14 12.88
CA ALA A 77 6.91 -3.88 12.42
C ALA A 77 6.05 -5.15 12.43
N ALA A 78 6.60 -6.29 12.01
CA ALA A 78 5.89 -7.57 11.92
C ALA A 78 5.31 -8.07 13.27
N ARG A 79 5.81 -7.56 14.41
CA ARG A 79 5.30 -7.86 15.75
C ARG A 79 3.90 -7.30 16.01
N PHE A 80 3.53 -6.24 15.28
CA PHE A 80 2.23 -5.58 15.39
C PHE A 80 1.19 -6.12 14.41
N VAL A 81 1.56 -7.14 13.62
CA VAL A 81 0.66 -7.79 12.66
C VAL A 81 0.22 -9.14 13.24
N PRO A 82 -1.02 -9.24 13.75
CA PRO A 82 -1.55 -10.53 14.21
C PRO A 82 -1.95 -11.42 13.04
N ASP A 83 -2.04 -12.72 13.29
CA ASP A 83 -2.73 -13.64 12.37
C ASP A 83 -4.18 -13.21 12.18
N GLY A 84 -4.74 -13.45 10.99
CA GLY A 84 -6.11 -13.03 10.68
C GLY A 84 -6.28 -11.53 10.42
N ALA A 85 -5.19 -10.77 10.29
CA ALA A 85 -5.22 -9.34 9.95
C ALA A 85 -5.54 -9.12 8.46
N THR A 86 -6.17 -7.98 8.18
CA THR A 86 -6.29 -7.45 6.82
C THR A 86 -5.24 -6.35 6.63
N LEU A 87 -4.46 -6.45 5.57
CA LEU A 87 -3.27 -5.63 5.38
C LEU A 87 -3.47 -4.62 4.25
N GLU A 88 -3.04 -3.40 4.52
CA GLU A 88 -2.74 -2.38 3.54
C GLU A 88 -1.24 -2.08 3.58
N PHE A 89 -0.64 -1.89 2.40
CA PHE A 89 0.76 -1.55 2.27
C PHE A 89 0.92 -0.35 1.36
N GLY A 90 1.65 0.66 1.85
CA GLY A 90 2.15 1.74 1.02
C GLY A 90 3.18 1.25 -0.01
N ILE A 91 3.54 2.15 -0.93
CA ILE A 91 4.53 1.86 -1.97
C ILE A 91 5.95 2.09 -1.43
N GLY A 92 6.89 1.23 -1.83
CA GLY A 92 8.33 1.41 -1.64
C GLY A 92 9.02 0.21 -1.00
N ALA A 93 10.35 0.32 -0.87
CA ALA A 93 11.19 -0.76 -0.38
C ALA A 93 10.81 -1.26 1.02
N LEU A 94 10.49 -0.36 1.96
CA LEU A 94 10.23 -0.73 3.35
C LEU A 94 8.92 -1.55 3.52
N PRO A 95 7.75 -1.11 3.01
CA PRO A 95 6.52 -1.91 3.06
C PRO A 95 6.67 -3.26 2.35
N GLU A 96 7.41 -3.32 1.24
CA GLU A 96 7.74 -4.56 0.53
C GLU A 96 8.52 -5.56 1.41
N VAL A 97 9.46 -5.07 2.24
CA VAL A 97 10.20 -5.94 3.18
C VAL A 97 9.29 -6.41 4.31
N VAL A 98 8.46 -5.52 4.87
CA VAL A 98 7.47 -5.92 5.89
C VAL A 98 6.54 -6.99 5.34
N CYS A 99 6.03 -6.79 4.11
CA CYS A 99 5.15 -7.75 3.45
C CYS A 99 5.83 -9.13 3.33
N ARG A 100 7.10 -9.19 2.92
CA ARG A 100 7.87 -10.46 2.86
C ARG A 100 8.08 -11.11 4.23
N GLU A 101 8.35 -10.32 5.28
CA GLU A 101 8.51 -10.81 6.66
C GLU A 101 7.25 -11.52 7.18
N LEU A 102 6.08 -11.20 6.62
CA LEU A 102 4.80 -11.76 7.03
C LEU A 102 4.43 -13.08 6.33
N ALA A 103 5.30 -13.63 5.47
CA ALA A 103 5.03 -14.88 4.75
C ALA A 103 4.81 -16.09 5.69
N GLY A 104 5.29 -16.04 6.93
CA GLY A 104 5.05 -17.07 7.94
C GLY A 104 3.75 -16.91 8.75
N ARG A 105 2.96 -15.87 8.52
CA ARG A 105 1.68 -15.61 9.21
C ARG A 105 0.54 -16.42 8.60
N SER A 106 -0.55 -16.55 9.34
CA SER A 106 -1.73 -17.31 8.91
C SER A 106 -2.98 -16.44 8.75
N ARG A 107 -3.83 -16.81 7.78
CA ARG A 107 -5.17 -16.25 7.56
C ARG A 107 -5.19 -14.75 7.30
N LEU A 108 -4.12 -14.21 6.71
CA LEU A 108 -4.07 -12.82 6.32
C LEU A 108 -4.99 -12.57 5.11
N SER A 109 -5.43 -11.32 4.98
CA SER A 109 -6.08 -10.80 3.77
C SER A 109 -5.37 -9.51 3.35
N VAL A 110 -5.48 -9.13 2.09
CA VAL A 110 -4.93 -7.85 1.60
C VAL A 110 -6.05 -7.02 0.98
N HIS A 111 -6.21 -5.79 1.48
CA HIS A 111 -7.10 -4.76 0.94
C HIS A 111 -6.29 -3.47 0.86
N SER A 112 -5.81 -3.13 -0.33
CA SER A 112 -4.80 -2.07 -0.50
C SER A 112 -5.08 -1.15 -1.67
N GLY A 113 -4.58 0.09 -1.63
CA GLY A 113 -4.59 0.97 -2.81
C GLY A 113 -3.70 0.41 -3.92
N ALA A 114 -2.47 0.04 -3.57
CA ALA A 114 -1.52 -0.58 -4.49
C ALA A 114 -0.85 -1.80 -3.84
N VAL A 115 -0.40 -2.75 -4.67
CA VAL A 115 0.43 -3.87 -4.23
C VAL A 115 1.63 -4.05 -5.18
N GLY A 116 2.74 -4.49 -4.61
CA GLY A 116 3.97 -4.81 -5.34
C GLY A 116 4.33 -6.29 -5.28
N ASP A 117 5.56 -6.62 -5.66
CA ASP A 117 6.05 -7.98 -5.83
C ASP A 117 5.97 -8.84 -4.56
N ALA A 118 6.09 -8.26 -3.37
CA ALA A 118 6.03 -9.01 -2.11
C ALA A 118 4.70 -9.74 -1.89
N VAL A 119 3.60 -9.26 -2.48
CA VAL A 119 2.30 -9.96 -2.36
C VAL A 119 2.35 -11.35 -3.00
N VAL A 120 3.22 -11.56 -3.99
CA VAL A 120 3.45 -12.87 -4.61
C VAL A 120 4.01 -13.86 -3.59
N ASP A 121 4.88 -13.40 -2.68
CA ASP A 121 5.44 -14.26 -1.62
C ASP A 121 4.35 -14.67 -0.62
N LEU A 122 3.51 -13.73 -0.20
CA LEU A 122 2.40 -14.02 0.71
C LEU A 122 1.39 -15.02 0.13
N LEU A 123 1.01 -14.85 -1.14
CA LEU A 123 0.08 -15.75 -1.83
C LEU A 123 0.69 -17.14 -2.03
N ARG A 124 1.97 -17.22 -2.41
CA ARG A 124 2.67 -18.51 -2.59
C ARG A 124 2.87 -19.26 -1.28
N ALA A 125 3.11 -18.54 -0.18
CA ALA A 125 3.23 -19.12 1.15
C ALA A 125 1.87 -19.58 1.73
N GLY A 126 0.75 -19.18 1.11
CA GLY A 126 -0.60 -19.42 1.64
C GLY A 126 -0.93 -18.56 2.86
N ALA A 127 -0.09 -17.55 3.17
CA ALA A 127 -0.34 -16.60 4.25
C ALA A 127 -1.56 -15.73 3.94
N VAL A 128 -1.73 -15.36 2.68
CA VAL A 128 -2.88 -14.63 2.12
C VAL A 128 -3.63 -15.53 1.15
N ALA A 129 -4.96 -15.53 1.22
CA ALA A 129 -5.80 -16.28 0.27
C ALA A 129 -6.23 -15.46 -0.96
N ALA A 130 -6.46 -14.15 -0.76
CA ALA A 130 -6.88 -13.24 -1.82
C ALA A 130 -6.44 -11.80 -1.53
N VAL A 131 -6.28 -11.04 -2.61
CA VAL A 131 -5.86 -9.65 -2.64
C VAL A 131 -6.91 -8.84 -3.41
N ASP A 132 -7.49 -7.86 -2.75
CA ASP A 132 -8.26 -6.81 -3.40
C ASP A 132 -7.39 -5.54 -3.43
N CYS A 133 -7.11 -5.00 -4.62
CA CYS A 133 -6.29 -3.80 -4.76
C CYS A 133 -6.71 -2.91 -5.93
N ALA A 134 -6.32 -1.63 -5.96
CA ALA A 134 -6.65 -0.75 -7.08
C ALA A 134 -5.55 -0.74 -8.17
N LEU A 135 -4.29 -0.94 -7.80
CA LEU A 135 -3.14 -0.94 -8.70
C LEU A 135 -2.14 -2.07 -8.41
N LEU A 136 -1.52 -2.58 -9.48
CA LEU A 136 -0.32 -3.41 -9.44
C LEU A 136 0.90 -2.56 -9.82
N ILE A 137 1.83 -2.39 -8.89
CA ILE A 137 3.06 -1.61 -9.10
C ILE A 137 4.24 -2.49 -8.73
N GLY A 138 4.85 -3.11 -9.73
CA GLY A 138 5.92 -4.05 -9.50
C GLY A 138 6.62 -4.46 -10.78
N THR A 139 7.33 -5.57 -10.71
CA THR A 139 8.09 -6.10 -11.83
C THR A 139 7.27 -7.10 -12.64
N ARG A 140 7.90 -7.63 -13.70
CA ARG A 140 7.37 -8.73 -14.48
C ARG A 140 6.96 -9.93 -13.61
N ARG A 141 7.62 -10.15 -12.47
CA ARG A 141 7.25 -11.21 -11.53
C ARG A 141 5.81 -11.05 -11.02
N LEU A 142 5.43 -9.85 -10.54
CA LEU A 142 4.05 -9.55 -10.15
C LEU A 142 3.10 -9.67 -11.33
N PHE A 143 3.46 -9.10 -12.48
CA PHE A 143 2.58 -9.06 -13.65
C PHE A 143 2.29 -10.45 -14.21
N ASP A 144 3.31 -11.31 -14.33
CA ASP A 144 3.15 -12.68 -14.78
C ASP A 144 2.34 -13.50 -13.76
N PHE A 145 2.50 -13.25 -12.46
CA PHE A 145 1.74 -13.93 -11.41
C PHE A 145 0.27 -13.51 -11.35
N ALA A 146 -0.05 -12.25 -11.69
CA ALA A 146 -1.41 -11.72 -11.69
C ALA A 146 -2.21 -12.12 -12.95
N ARG A 147 -1.53 -12.57 -14.01
CA ARG A 147 -2.17 -12.99 -15.27
C ARG A 147 -3.14 -14.14 -15.01
N ASP A 148 -4.42 -13.88 -15.24
CA ASP A 148 -5.54 -14.82 -15.09
C ASP A 148 -5.58 -15.51 -13.72
N ASN A 149 -5.10 -14.83 -12.68
CA ASN A 149 -5.06 -15.35 -11.32
C ASN A 149 -6.21 -14.78 -10.48
N PRO A 150 -7.23 -15.58 -10.12
CA PRO A 150 -8.40 -15.09 -9.40
C PRO A 150 -8.12 -14.67 -7.96
N ALA A 151 -6.95 -15.01 -7.41
CA ALA A 151 -6.52 -14.55 -6.10
C ALA A 151 -6.15 -13.06 -6.07
N ILE A 152 -5.96 -12.41 -7.22
CA ILE A 152 -5.70 -10.98 -7.33
C ILE A 152 -6.85 -10.32 -8.08
N ARG A 153 -7.56 -9.41 -7.41
CA ARG A 153 -8.71 -8.70 -7.97
C ARG A 153 -8.50 -7.20 -7.92
N LEU A 154 -8.52 -6.59 -9.10
CA LEU A 154 -8.48 -5.14 -9.25
C LEU A 154 -9.85 -4.52 -8.99
N ARG A 155 -9.90 -3.55 -8.08
CA ARG A 155 -11.13 -2.87 -7.63
C ARG A 155 -10.99 -1.36 -7.85
N SER A 156 -12.10 -0.66 -7.98
CA SER A 156 -12.08 0.80 -8.07
C SER A 156 -11.59 1.44 -6.76
N SER A 157 -11.06 2.67 -6.83
CA SER A 157 -10.82 3.50 -5.64
C SER A 157 -12.10 3.74 -4.84
N GLU A 158 -13.27 3.78 -5.48
CA GLU A 158 -14.58 3.86 -4.82
C GLU A 158 -14.95 2.61 -4.00
N TYR A 159 -14.14 1.56 -4.09
CA TYR A 159 -14.18 0.39 -3.22
C TYR A 159 -12.98 0.36 -2.27
N THR A 160 -11.75 0.44 -2.80
CA THR A 160 -10.55 0.25 -1.99
C THR A 160 -10.35 1.35 -0.95
N HIS A 161 -10.68 2.60 -1.28
CA HIS A 161 -10.50 3.76 -0.40
C HIS A 161 -11.81 4.24 0.25
N ALA A 162 -12.95 3.62 -0.10
CA ALA A 162 -14.23 4.09 0.41
C ALA A 162 -14.35 3.84 1.92
N ALA A 163 -14.55 4.92 2.68
CA ALA A 163 -14.70 4.88 4.13
C ALA A 163 -15.75 3.85 4.60
N ARG A 164 -16.86 3.70 3.87
CA ARG A 164 -17.91 2.71 4.16
C ARG A 164 -17.44 1.25 4.04
N VAL A 165 -16.51 0.98 3.13
CA VAL A 165 -15.93 -0.36 2.92
C VAL A 165 -14.89 -0.60 4.00
N LEU A 166 -13.97 0.35 4.18
CA LEU A 166 -12.89 0.29 5.15
C LEU A 166 -13.39 0.15 6.60
N ALA A 167 -14.49 0.83 6.96
CA ALA A 167 -15.11 0.73 8.28
C ALA A 167 -15.61 -0.68 8.63
N GLY A 168 -15.85 -1.53 7.63
CA GLY A 168 -16.28 -2.92 7.82
C GLY A 168 -15.13 -3.92 8.00
N ILE A 169 -13.87 -3.48 7.89
CA ILE A 169 -12.71 -4.36 7.95
C ILE A 169 -12.18 -4.43 9.38
N GLU A 170 -12.19 -5.64 9.96
CA GLU A 170 -11.58 -5.91 11.27
C GLU A 170 -10.08 -6.19 11.18
N ARG A 171 -9.35 -5.94 12.27
CA ARG A 171 -7.90 -6.15 12.38
C ARG A 171 -7.16 -5.55 11.17
N PHE A 172 -7.58 -4.34 10.79
CA PHE A 172 -7.02 -3.64 9.64
C PHE A 172 -5.70 -2.98 10.01
N ILE A 173 -4.61 -3.41 9.38
CA ILE A 173 -3.26 -2.89 9.61
C ILE A 173 -2.80 -2.15 8.37
N ALA A 174 -2.62 -0.84 8.50
CA ALA A 174 -2.12 0.02 7.43
C ALA A 174 -0.62 0.28 7.64
N VAL A 175 0.22 -0.13 6.71
CA VAL A 175 1.69 -0.06 6.83
C VAL A 175 2.26 0.90 5.81
N ASN A 176 2.72 2.07 6.27
CA ASN A 176 3.18 3.16 5.42
C ASN A 176 4.58 3.65 5.79
N SER A 177 5.33 4.15 4.81
CA SER A 177 6.64 4.78 5.07
C SER A 177 6.51 6.28 5.27
N ALA A 178 7.43 6.86 6.03
CA ALA A 178 7.54 8.29 6.23
C ALA A 178 8.90 8.84 5.78
N VAL A 179 8.88 10.12 5.38
CA VAL A 179 10.10 10.91 5.23
C VAL A 179 10.57 11.36 6.60
N GLU A 180 9.70 11.92 7.44
CA GLU A 180 10.03 12.38 8.79
C GLU A 180 8.86 12.16 9.75
N VAL A 181 9.18 11.96 11.03
CA VAL A 181 8.21 12.00 12.14
C VAL A 181 8.73 12.94 13.22
N ASP A 182 7.90 13.89 13.67
CA ASP A 182 8.28 14.78 14.77
C ASP A 182 7.91 14.24 16.15
N PHE A 183 8.44 14.83 17.22
CA PHE A 183 8.19 14.40 18.61
C PHE A 183 6.73 14.57 19.08
N THR A 184 5.88 15.26 18.31
CA THR A 184 4.44 15.32 18.59
C THR A 184 3.67 14.16 17.94
N GLY A 185 4.32 13.43 17.02
CA GLY A 185 3.76 12.33 16.25
C GLY A 185 3.14 12.76 14.92
N GLN A 186 3.48 13.94 14.40
CA GLN A 186 3.10 14.29 13.02
C GLN A 186 4.02 13.56 12.04
N VAL A 187 3.47 13.20 10.89
CA VAL A 187 4.20 12.48 9.84
C VAL A 187 4.25 13.31 8.57
N ASN A 188 5.44 13.47 8.00
CA ASN A 188 5.65 13.93 6.63
C ASN A 188 5.96 12.72 5.75
N ALA A 189 5.16 12.50 4.70
CA ALA A 189 5.36 11.44 3.72
C ALA A 189 5.61 11.97 2.29
N GLU A 190 5.58 13.30 2.09
CA GLU A 190 5.47 13.90 0.76
C GLU A 190 6.76 14.56 0.29
N VAL A 191 7.52 15.22 1.18
CA VAL A 191 8.65 16.05 0.77
C VAL A 191 9.91 15.60 1.49
N ALA A 192 10.93 15.21 0.71
CA ALA A 192 12.28 15.00 1.22
C ALA A 192 13.22 16.06 0.61
N ARG A 193 13.89 16.85 1.47
CA ARG A 193 14.91 17.83 1.06
C ARG A 193 14.43 18.83 -0.01
N GLY A 194 13.15 19.24 0.04
CA GLY A 194 12.56 20.21 -0.89
C GLY A 194 12.07 19.62 -2.22
N SER A 195 12.26 18.33 -2.46
CA SER A 195 11.69 17.62 -3.61
C SER A 195 10.41 16.89 -3.21
N TYR A 196 9.37 17.00 -4.03
CA TYR A 196 8.14 16.22 -3.88
C TYR A 196 8.42 14.75 -4.22
N VAL A 197 8.31 13.87 -3.23
CA VAL A 197 8.61 12.44 -3.32
C VAL A 197 7.35 11.57 -3.26
N GLY A 198 6.23 12.09 -2.74
CA GLY A 198 4.99 11.33 -2.60
C GLY A 198 3.76 12.14 -3.00
N ALA A 199 2.74 11.49 -3.57
CA ALA A 199 1.42 12.08 -3.70
C ALA A 199 0.70 12.04 -2.33
N VAL A 200 -0.05 13.09 -1.96
CA VAL A 200 -0.93 13.10 -0.75
C VAL A 200 -1.72 11.78 -0.65
N GLY A 201 -2.17 11.25 -1.80
CA GLY A 201 -2.72 9.90 -1.94
C GLY A 201 -3.93 9.61 -1.04
N GLY A 202 -4.35 8.34 -1.01
CA GLY A 202 -5.39 7.85 -0.11
C GLY A 202 -4.86 7.26 1.20
N ALA A 203 -3.57 7.47 1.52
CA ALA A 203 -2.93 6.88 2.70
C ALA A 203 -3.64 7.26 4.01
N LEU A 204 -4.14 8.49 4.10
CA LEU A 204 -4.88 8.96 5.28
C LEU A 204 -6.22 8.22 5.48
N ASP A 205 -6.86 7.77 4.41
CA ASP A 205 -8.09 6.98 4.48
C ASP A 205 -7.82 5.64 5.17
N PHE A 206 -6.73 4.98 4.79
CA PHE A 206 -6.29 3.73 5.40
C PHE A 206 -5.79 3.91 6.83
N VAL A 207 -5.04 4.97 7.13
CA VAL A 207 -4.59 5.30 8.49
C VAL A 207 -5.79 5.45 9.43
N ARG A 208 -6.80 6.23 9.02
CA ARG A 208 -8.03 6.44 9.79
C ARG A 208 -8.79 5.14 10.01
N ALA A 209 -8.97 4.37 8.94
CA ALA A 209 -9.66 3.09 9.03
C ALA A 209 -8.93 2.10 9.95
N ALA A 210 -7.60 2.00 9.84
CA ALA A 210 -6.81 1.09 10.66
C ALA A 210 -6.88 1.47 12.15
N ASN A 211 -6.83 2.76 12.47
CA ASN A 211 -6.97 3.24 13.84
C ASN A 211 -8.40 3.07 14.43
N GLN A 212 -9.43 3.02 13.58
CA GLN A 212 -10.82 2.78 13.98
C GLN A 212 -11.21 1.29 14.00
N SER A 213 -10.45 0.45 13.30
CA SER A 213 -10.70 -0.98 13.21
C SER A 213 -10.43 -1.69 14.54
N ALA A 214 -11.35 -2.58 14.94
CA ALA A 214 -11.16 -3.41 16.12
C ALA A 214 -9.93 -4.32 15.94
N GLY A 215 -8.92 -4.15 16.80
CA GLY A 215 -7.63 -4.84 16.68
C GLY A 215 -6.76 -4.34 15.52
N GLY A 216 -7.09 -3.21 14.91
CA GLY A 216 -6.31 -2.54 13.87
C GLY A 216 -5.27 -1.55 14.41
N ALA A 217 -4.39 -1.11 13.52
CA ALA A 217 -3.39 -0.08 13.80
C ALA A 217 -2.79 0.48 12.51
N ALA A 218 -2.57 1.80 12.47
CA ALA A 218 -1.66 2.40 11.51
C ALA A 218 -0.21 2.23 11.99
N ILE A 219 0.68 1.76 11.11
CA ILE A 219 2.11 1.57 11.36
C ILE A 219 2.88 2.47 10.39
N THR A 220 3.75 3.32 10.92
CA THR A 220 4.62 4.23 10.16
C THR A 220 6.08 3.79 10.28
N LEU A 221 6.71 3.55 9.15
CA LEU A 221 8.09 3.05 9.04
C LEU A 221 9.05 4.18 8.65
N LEU A 222 10.15 4.32 9.38
CA LEU A 222 11.26 5.20 9.00
C LEU A 222 12.56 4.81 9.71
N PRO A 223 13.74 5.15 9.16
CA PRO A 223 14.98 5.09 9.91
C PRO A 223 14.96 6.01 11.14
N ALA A 224 15.60 5.60 12.24
CA ALA A 224 15.63 6.38 13.49
C ALA A 224 16.22 7.79 13.31
N SER A 225 17.14 7.95 12.36
CA SER A 225 17.72 9.25 11.97
C SER A 225 16.71 10.26 11.41
N ARG A 226 15.51 9.80 11.06
CA ARG A 226 14.42 10.63 10.52
C ARG A 226 13.31 10.91 11.54
N VAL A 227 13.50 10.50 12.80
CA VAL A 227 12.71 10.99 13.92
C VAL A 227 13.34 12.32 14.37
N VAL A 228 12.61 13.41 14.17
CA VAL A 228 13.12 14.78 14.28
C VAL A 228 12.38 15.57 15.38
N GLU A 229 12.93 16.71 15.80
CA GLU A 229 12.26 17.57 16.78
C GLU A 229 10.98 18.20 16.22
N LYS A 230 11.04 18.64 14.96
CA LYS A 230 9.95 19.27 14.23
C LYS A 230 10.07 18.93 12.75
N LEU A 231 8.95 18.65 12.10
CA LEU A 231 8.92 18.37 10.66
C LEU A 231 9.48 19.56 9.86
N SER A 232 10.25 19.24 8.81
CA SER A 232 10.77 20.23 7.85
C SER A 232 9.84 20.43 6.65
N GLY A 233 8.89 19.53 6.43
CA GLY A 233 7.93 19.53 5.32
C GLY A 233 6.47 19.57 5.76
N PRO A 234 5.53 19.40 4.81
CA PRO A 234 4.10 19.38 5.10
C PRO A 234 3.71 18.18 5.97
N VAL A 235 2.61 18.33 6.70
CA VAL A 235 2.01 17.25 7.49
C VAL A 235 1.10 16.43 6.57
N ALA A 236 1.48 15.17 6.32
CA ALA A 236 0.67 14.21 5.59
C ALA A 236 -0.29 13.46 6.54
N THR A 237 0.22 13.03 7.70
CA THR A 237 -0.60 12.42 8.77
C THR A 237 -0.55 13.32 10.00
N PRO A 238 -1.67 13.98 10.36
CA PRO A 238 -1.71 14.84 11.53
C PRO A 238 -1.59 14.03 12.81
N ARG A 239 -1.02 14.62 13.86
CA ARG A 239 -0.82 13.98 15.17
C ARG A 239 -2.12 13.47 15.83
N SER A 240 -3.30 13.90 15.37
CA SER A 240 -4.59 13.36 15.81
C SER A 240 -4.78 11.91 15.37
N GLU A 241 -4.13 11.48 14.28
CA GLU A 241 -4.19 10.15 13.70
C GLU A 241 -3.02 9.29 14.20
N ALA A 242 -2.82 9.28 15.52
CA ALA A 242 -1.69 8.62 16.14
C ALA A 242 -1.72 7.10 15.89
N GLY A 243 -0.59 6.56 15.43
CA GLY A 243 -0.38 5.14 15.23
C GLY A 243 0.88 4.65 15.94
N ILE A 244 1.50 3.61 15.37
CA ILE A 244 2.73 3.01 15.84
C ILE A 244 3.87 3.45 14.93
N ILE A 245 4.89 4.09 15.50
CA ILE A 245 6.08 4.52 14.77
C ILE A 245 7.16 3.45 14.96
N VAL A 246 7.75 2.97 13.87
CA VAL A 246 8.73 1.87 13.89
C VAL A 246 10.01 2.30 13.20
N THR A 247 11.13 2.04 13.88
CA THR A 247 12.50 2.26 13.42
C THR A 247 13.32 0.99 13.64
N GLU A 248 14.56 0.98 13.17
CA GLU A 248 15.51 -0.10 13.45
C GLU A 248 15.87 -0.21 14.94
N ARG A 249 15.65 0.87 15.72
CA ARG A 249 15.93 0.91 17.17
C ARG A 249 14.77 0.39 18.02
N GLY A 250 13.59 0.24 17.46
CA GLY A 250 12.38 -0.21 18.16
C GLY A 250 11.12 0.47 17.66
N ALA A 251 10.04 0.35 18.44
CA ALA A 251 8.73 0.89 18.10
C ALA A 251 8.13 1.73 19.23
N ALA A 252 7.40 2.77 18.87
CA ALA A 252 6.69 3.68 19.76
C ALA A 252 5.21 3.69 19.40
N ASP A 253 4.38 3.07 20.23
CA ASP A 253 2.92 3.19 20.12
C ASP A 253 2.47 4.53 20.74
N LEU A 254 1.89 5.41 19.92
CA LEU A 254 1.48 6.76 20.31
C LEU A 254 -0.02 6.87 20.62
N ARG A 255 -0.78 5.78 20.42
CA ARG A 255 -2.23 5.76 20.65
C ARG A 255 -2.52 6.01 22.12
N GLY A 256 -3.49 6.89 22.38
CA GLY A 256 -3.88 7.29 23.75
C GLY A 256 -2.82 8.08 24.54
N CYS A 257 -1.64 8.35 23.96
CA CYS A 257 -0.55 9.04 24.67
C CYS A 257 -0.71 10.56 24.63
N SER A 258 -0.42 11.22 25.75
CA SER A 258 -0.20 12.67 25.83
C SER A 258 1.05 13.10 25.06
N LEU A 259 1.18 14.40 24.73
CA LEU A 259 2.35 14.91 24.00
C LEU A 259 3.68 14.61 24.71
N ARG A 260 3.72 14.71 26.04
CA ARG A 260 4.92 14.38 26.84
C ARG A 260 5.28 12.90 26.74
N GLU A 261 4.30 12.01 26.73
CA GLU A 261 4.55 10.58 26.58
C GLU A 261 5.00 10.23 25.17
N ARG A 262 4.43 10.86 24.15
CA ARG A 262 4.84 10.69 22.76
C ARG A 262 6.29 11.09 22.57
N GLU A 263 6.68 12.27 23.03
CA GLU A 263 8.06 12.75 22.96
C GLU A 263 9.02 11.75 23.63
N ARG A 264 8.71 11.31 24.86
CA ARG A 264 9.53 10.32 25.58
C ARG A 264 9.69 9.01 24.78
N ARG A 265 8.59 8.48 24.23
CA ARG A 265 8.61 7.23 23.45
C ARG A 265 9.36 7.39 22.12
N LEU A 266 9.18 8.51 21.43
CA LEU A 266 9.84 8.78 20.15
C LEU A 266 11.34 9.01 20.32
N ARG A 267 11.77 9.72 21.38
CA ARG A 267 13.20 9.87 21.72
C ARG A 267 13.87 8.51 21.93
N ALA A 268 13.19 7.57 22.60
CA ALA A 268 13.71 6.22 22.85
C ALA A 268 13.99 5.40 21.57
N ILE A 269 13.36 5.75 20.44
CA ILE A 269 13.55 5.10 19.15
C ILE A 269 14.21 6.01 18.09
N SER A 270 14.63 7.22 18.47
CA SER A 270 15.25 8.19 17.56
C SER A 270 16.76 8.00 17.43
N GLY A 271 17.38 8.46 16.34
CA GLY A 271 18.83 8.39 16.11
C GLY A 271 19.63 9.50 16.80
N ASN A 272 18.97 10.59 17.19
CA ASN A 272 19.61 11.74 17.81
C ASN A 272 19.52 11.61 19.33
N SER A 273 20.68 11.53 20.00
CA SER A 273 20.79 11.58 21.46
C SER A 273 20.78 13.03 21.94
#